data_AF-A0A6G3QGE2-F1
#
_entry.id   AF-A0A6G3QGE2-F1
#
_cell.length_a   1.000
_cell.length_b   1.000
_cell.length_c   1.000
_cell.angle_alpha   90.00
_cell.angle_beta   90.00
_cell.angle_gamma   90.00
#
_symmetry.space_group_name_H-M   'P 1'
#
loop_
_entity.id
_entity.type
_entity.pdbx_description
1 polymer ?
#
loop_
_entity_poly.entity_id
_entity_poly.type
_entity_poly.pdbx_seq_one_letter_code
_entity_poly.pdbx_strand_id
1 'polypeptide(L)'
;MDSRAHDNGTTATRWTVATVHDDMWVDPDDDPRETDTEIVDERGTLIEGLRHYRLTVEMKCAGLDAEQMARRSVPPSTMSLLGLVRHLTEDERHFRRVMAGEDAPKLYRTDDDRDGDWNGAVADPAVVEDAWRQWRTETERTDRFVAGVADLGTTNAGFSDLGAEPGGQLQLRDVLAAHVNEYARHCGHADLLRECIDGRVGQ
;
A
#
# COMPACT_ATOMS: atom_id res chain seq x y z
N MET A 1 -53.73 -0.41 7.54
CA MET A 1 -52.77 0.70 7.43
C MET A 1 -51.88 0.61 8.66
N ASP A 2 -50.59 0.30 8.64
CA ASP A 2 -49.65 -0.21 7.65
C ASP A 2 -48.49 -0.68 8.55
N SER A 3 -48.31 -1.99 8.76
CA SER A 3 -47.21 -2.50 9.59
C SER A 3 -46.02 -2.75 8.67
N ARG A 4 -45.12 -1.77 8.56
CA ARG A 4 -43.82 -1.98 7.93
C ARG A 4 -43.02 -2.95 8.79
N ALA A 5 -42.92 -4.19 8.33
CA ALA A 5 -41.92 -5.12 8.80
C ALA A 5 -40.55 -4.53 8.44
N HIS A 6 -39.73 -4.25 9.46
CA HIS A 6 -38.31 -4.05 9.24
C HIS A 6 -37.71 -5.40 8.85
N ASP A 7 -37.39 -5.52 7.57
CA ASP A 7 -36.48 -6.53 7.06
C ASP A 7 -35.12 -6.32 7.74
N ASN A 8 -34.87 -7.09 8.80
CA ASN A 8 -33.52 -7.26 9.35
C ASN A 8 -32.74 -8.10 8.36
N GLY A 9 -32.32 -7.44 7.26
CA GLY A 9 -31.40 -7.99 6.29
C GLY A 9 -30.22 -8.61 7.01
N THR A 10 -29.87 -9.82 6.57
CA THR A 10 -28.77 -10.66 7.04
C THR A 10 -27.58 -9.80 7.49
N THR A 11 -27.35 -9.72 8.81
CA THR A 11 -26.07 -9.22 9.33
C THR A 11 -24.97 -10.05 8.70
N ALA A 12 -24.19 -9.46 7.81
CA ALA A 12 -23.03 -10.11 7.22
C ALA A 12 -22.14 -10.58 8.36
N THR A 13 -21.96 -11.91 8.48
CA THR A 13 -21.07 -12.48 9.48
C THR A 13 -19.66 -12.00 9.15
N ARG A 14 -19.12 -11.09 9.96
CA ARG A 14 -17.77 -10.57 9.80
C ARG A 14 -16.78 -11.70 10.01
N TRP A 15 -15.80 -11.81 9.13
CA TRP A 15 -14.67 -12.72 9.34
C TRP A 15 -13.63 -12.04 10.23
N THR A 16 -13.16 -12.73 11.27
CA THR A 16 -11.98 -12.37 12.06
C THR A 16 -11.28 -13.62 12.59
N VAL A 17 -9.95 -13.56 12.74
CA VAL A 17 -9.17 -14.54 13.51
C VAL A 17 -8.77 -14.02 14.89
N ALA A 18 -8.99 -12.73 15.15
CA ALA A 18 -8.80 -12.16 16.48
C ALA A 18 -9.80 -12.79 17.45
N THR A 19 -9.32 -13.13 18.64
CA THR A 19 -10.11 -13.72 19.72
C THR A 19 -10.44 -12.71 20.82
N VAL A 20 -9.73 -11.58 20.85
CA VAL A 20 -9.90 -10.52 21.86
C VAL A 20 -10.85 -9.42 21.38
N HIS A 21 -10.75 -9.02 20.11
CA HIS A 21 -11.53 -7.93 19.51
C HIS A 21 -12.07 -8.37 18.13
N ASP A 22 -13.39 -8.58 18.04
CA ASP A 22 -14.03 -9.17 16.85
C ASP A 22 -13.92 -8.32 15.56
N ASP A 23 -13.49 -7.06 15.69
CA ASP A 23 -13.26 -6.11 14.60
C ASP A 23 -11.79 -5.98 14.18
N MET A 24 -10.87 -6.69 14.84
CA MET A 24 -9.44 -6.68 14.51
C MET A 24 -9.09 -7.79 13.51
N TRP A 25 -8.00 -7.58 12.75
CA TRP A 25 -7.51 -8.57 11.80
C TRP A 25 -6.83 -9.76 12.48
N VAL A 26 -6.07 -9.49 13.54
CA VAL A 26 -5.35 -10.42 14.41
C VAL A 26 -5.37 -9.88 15.83
N ASP A 27 -5.11 -10.72 16.83
CA ASP A 27 -5.01 -10.25 18.22
C ASP A 27 -3.83 -9.28 18.37
N PRO A 28 -3.92 -8.25 19.23
CA PRO A 28 -2.88 -7.23 19.36
C PRO A 28 -1.49 -7.79 19.65
N ASP A 29 -1.40 -8.83 20.48
CA ASP A 29 -0.13 -9.50 20.83
C ASP A 29 0.48 -10.28 19.66
N ASP A 30 -0.30 -10.57 18.62
CA ASP A 30 0.10 -11.28 17.40
C ASP A 30 0.18 -10.34 16.18
N ASP A 31 -0.12 -9.04 16.33
CA ASP A 31 -0.13 -8.08 15.22
C ASP A 31 1.31 -7.62 14.91
N PRO A 32 1.87 -7.97 13.73
CA PRO A 32 3.25 -7.63 13.39
C PRO A 32 3.48 -6.13 13.23
N ARG A 33 2.41 -5.33 13.16
CA ARG A 33 2.46 -3.87 13.11
C ARG A 33 2.72 -3.25 14.46
N GLU A 34 2.30 -3.90 15.54
CA GLU A 34 2.56 -3.44 16.90
C GLU A 34 4.02 -3.70 17.26
N THR A 35 4.66 -2.70 17.88
CA THR A 35 6.05 -2.77 18.31
C THR A 35 6.23 -2.08 19.64
N ASP A 36 7.04 -2.67 20.52
CA ASP A 36 7.48 -2.04 21.77
C ASP A 36 8.51 -0.91 21.55
N THR A 37 8.83 -0.58 20.29
CA THR A 37 9.80 0.45 19.94
C THR A 37 9.25 1.83 20.28
N GLU A 38 9.90 2.52 21.22
CA GLU A 38 9.57 3.90 21.52
C GLU A 38 9.95 4.82 20.35
N ILE A 39 8.95 5.51 19.78
CA ILE A 39 9.16 6.51 18.72
C ILE A 39 9.56 7.84 19.38
N VAL A 40 10.81 8.24 19.19
CA VAL A 40 11.41 9.38 19.89
C VAL A 40 11.57 10.66 19.04
N ASP A 41 11.53 10.55 17.71
CA ASP A 41 11.78 11.67 16.80
C ASP A 41 10.97 11.63 15.47
N GLU A 42 11.13 12.68 14.65
CA GLU A 42 10.48 12.83 13.34
C GLU A 42 10.83 11.66 12.41
N ARG A 43 12.09 11.21 12.43
CA ARG A 43 12.55 10.09 11.60
C ARG A 43 11.88 8.79 12.00
N GLY A 44 11.85 8.48 13.29
CA GLY A 44 11.18 7.29 13.83
C GLY A 44 9.71 7.28 13.45
N THR A 45 9.04 8.44 13.50
CA THR A 45 7.62 8.57 13.14
C THR A 45 7.37 8.22 11.66
N LEU A 46 8.20 8.77 10.75
CA LEU A 46 8.07 8.52 9.31
C LEU A 46 8.43 7.07 8.94
N ILE A 47 9.50 6.53 9.51
CA ILE A 47 9.95 5.16 9.23
C ILE A 47 8.94 4.15 9.78
N GLU A 48 8.46 4.32 11.01
CA GLU A 48 7.49 3.40 11.59
C GLU A 48 6.13 3.49 10.89
N GLY A 49 5.67 4.70 10.53
CA GLY A 49 4.46 4.86 9.73
C GLY A 49 4.55 4.12 8.39
N LEU A 50 5.69 4.21 7.70
CA LEU A 50 5.90 3.50 6.44
C LEU A 50 5.96 1.99 6.65
N ARG A 51 6.68 1.52 7.67
CA ARG A 51 6.75 0.11 8.05
C ARG A 51 5.36 -0.46 8.34
N HIS A 52 4.58 0.24 9.16
CA HIS A 52 3.23 -0.14 9.57
C HIS A 52 2.34 -0.38 8.35
N TYR A 53 2.24 0.58 7.42
CA TYR A 53 1.36 0.41 6.27
C TYR A 53 1.88 -0.57 5.21
N ARG A 54 3.20 -0.74 5.07
CA ARG A 54 3.75 -1.82 4.23
C ARG A 54 3.34 -3.19 4.75
N LEU A 55 3.42 -3.40 6.07
CA LEU A 55 2.90 -4.63 6.70
C LEU A 55 1.40 -4.77 6.52
N THR A 56 0.63 -3.69 6.67
CA THR A 56 -0.81 -3.72 6.40
C THR A 56 -1.08 -4.23 4.99
N VAL A 57 -0.36 -3.76 3.96
CA VAL A 57 -0.52 -4.27 2.58
C VAL A 57 -0.28 -5.78 2.48
N GLU A 58 0.77 -6.30 3.12
CA GLU A 58 1.05 -7.74 3.17
C GLU A 58 -0.10 -8.50 3.85
N MET A 59 -0.58 -8.01 5.00
CA MET A 59 -1.69 -8.61 5.74
C MET A 59 -2.99 -8.61 4.90
N LYS A 60 -3.31 -7.51 4.22
CA LYS A 60 -4.50 -7.41 3.35
C LYS A 60 -4.43 -8.31 2.14
N CYS A 61 -3.27 -8.79 1.74
CA CYS A 61 -3.09 -9.74 0.65
C CYS A 61 -2.92 -11.19 1.12
N ALA A 62 -2.70 -11.41 2.42
CA ALA A 62 -2.37 -12.72 2.96
C ALA A 62 -3.51 -13.75 2.74
N GLY A 63 -3.12 -14.96 2.33
CA GLY A 63 -4.03 -16.09 2.14
C GLY A 63 -4.93 -16.00 0.90
N LEU A 64 -4.66 -15.08 -0.03
CA LEU A 64 -5.39 -14.96 -1.29
C LEU A 64 -4.68 -15.71 -2.43
N ASP A 65 -5.45 -16.35 -3.30
CA ASP A 65 -4.94 -16.88 -4.57
C ASP A 65 -4.84 -15.80 -5.66
N ALA A 66 -4.34 -16.18 -6.84
CA ALA A 66 -4.17 -15.25 -7.95
C ALA A 66 -5.49 -14.66 -8.48
N GLU A 67 -6.58 -15.43 -8.47
CA GLU A 67 -7.90 -14.93 -8.91
C GLU A 67 -8.43 -13.87 -7.94
N GLN A 68 -8.29 -14.12 -6.64
CA GLN A 68 -8.69 -13.19 -5.58
C GLN A 68 -7.81 -11.94 -5.60
N MET A 69 -6.49 -12.09 -5.73
CA MET A 69 -5.56 -10.96 -5.83
C MET A 69 -5.88 -10.05 -7.03
N ALA A 70 -6.23 -10.63 -8.18
CA ALA A 70 -6.56 -9.89 -9.40
C ALA A 70 -8.02 -9.38 -9.48
N ARG A 71 -8.89 -9.78 -8.53
CA ARG A 71 -10.32 -9.45 -8.59
C ARG A 71 -10.56 -7.94 -8.42
N ARG A 72 -11.35 -7.38 -9.34
CA ARG A 72 -11.81 -5.97 -9.32
C ARG A 72 -13.15 -5.87 -8.61
N SER A 73 -13.10 -5.92 -7.27
CA SER A 73 -14.27 -6.25 -6.45
C SER A 73 -15.23 -5.08 -6.16
N VAL A 74 -14.86 -3.84 -6.51
CA VAL A 74 -15.67 -2.63 -6.22
C VAL A 74 -15.98 -1.86 -7.51
N PRO A 75 -16.99 -2.27 -8.31
CA PRO A 75 -17.39 -1.54 -9.50
C PRO A 75 -17.84 -0.09 -9.18
N PRO A 76 -17.57 0.90 -10.06
CA PRO A 76 -16.94 0.79 -11.38
C PRO A 76 -15.40 0.80 -11.35
N SER A 77 -14.78 0.76 -10.17
CA SER A 77 -13.32 0.80 -10.05
C SER A 77 -12.69 -0.42 -10.71
N THR A 78 -11.54 -0.20 -11.36
CA THR A 78 -10.70 -1.24 -11.95
C THR A 78 -9.61 -1.73 -10.99
N MET A 79 -9.58 -1.23 -9.75
CA MET A 79 -8.58 -1.60 -8.75
C MET A 79 -8.74 -3.03 -8.25
N SER A 80 -7.61 -3.70 -8.07
CA SER A 80 -7.47 -5.00 -7.41
C SER A 80 -6.33 -4.95 -6.40
N LEU A 81 -6.24 -5.93 -5.49
CA LEU A 81 -5.13 -6.00 -4.53
C LEU A 81 -3.78 -6.20 -5.24
N LEU A 82 -3.75 -7.00 -6.31
CA LEU A 82 -2.56 -7.14 -7.16
C LEU A 82 -2.19 -5.82 -7.83
N GLY A 83 -3.17 -5.08 -8.34
CA GLY A 83 -2.94 -3.75 -8.90
C GLY A 83 -2.37 -2.78 -7.86
N LEU A 84 -2.83 -2.85 -6.61
CA LEU A 84 -2.32 -2.03 -5.51
C LEU A 84 -0.84 -2.33 -5.20
N VAL A 85 -0.45 -3.60 -5.12
CA VAL A 85 0.96 -3.97 -4.91
C VAL A 85 1.84 -3.42 -6.04
N ARG A 86 1.39 -3.54 -7.29
CA ARG A 86 2.11 -3.02 -8.46
C ARG A 86 2.18 -1.49 -8.46
N HIS A 87 1.10 -0.83 -8.06
CA HIS A 87 1.04 0.61 -7.93
C HIS A 87 2.02 1.14 -6.87
N LEU A 88 2.01 0.55 -5.67
CA LEU A 88 2.92 0.92 -4.59
C LEU A 88 4.38 0.61 -4.94
N THR A 89 4.64 -0.41 -5.77
CA THR A 89 5.97 -0.66 -6.33
C THR A 89 6.46 0.50 -7.20
N GLU A 90 5.58 1.10 -8.01
CA GLU A 90 5.91 2.29 -8.81
C GLU A 90 6.16 3.52 -7.92
N ASP A 91 5.48 3.63 -6.78
CA ASP A 91 5.70 4.70 -5.80
C ASP A 91 7.08 4.58 -5.13
N GLU A 92 7.46 3.37 -4.68
CA GLU A 92 8.81 3.09 -4.16
C GLU A 92 9.90 3.36 -5.21
N ARG A 93 9.62 2.99 -6.47
CA ARG A 93 10.54 3.24 -7.57
C ARG A 93 10.61 4.71 -7.96
N HIS A 94 9.50 5.44 -7.81
CA HIS A 94 9.46 6.88 -7.96
C HIS A 94 10.32 7.56 -6.90
N PHE A 95 10.24 7.13 -5.63
CA PHE A 95 11.13 7.61 -4.58
C PHE A 95 12.60 7.46 -4.99
N ARG A 96 12.99 6.28 -5.52
CA ARG A 96 14.36 6.05 -6.01
C ARG A 96 14.77 7.04 -7.10
N ARG A 97 13.90 7.33 -8.06
CA ARG A 97 14.16 8.32 -9.13
C ARG A 97 14.32 9.73 -8.58
N VAL A 98 13.41 10.15 -7.71
CA VAL A 98 13.37 11.53 -7.21
C VAL A 98 14.49 11.77 -6.20
N MET A 99 14.63 10.91 -5.19
CA MET A 99 15.59 11.11 -4.11
C MET A 99 17.00 10.67 -4.47
N ALA A 100 17.17 9.50 -5.09
CA ALA A 100 18.50 8.99 -5.44
C ALA A 100 18.99 9.43 -6.82
N GLY A 101 18.11 9.97 -7.67
CA GLY A 101 18.48 10.38 -9.03
C GLY A 101 18.86 9.22 -9.94
N GLU A 102 18.48 8.00 -9.57
CA GLU A 102 18.86 6.80 -10.32
C GLU A 102 18.02 6.64 -11.60
N ASP A 103 18.65 6.09 -12.64
CA ASP A 103 17.94 5.66 -13.84
C ASP A 103 17.12 4.40 -13.54
N ALA A 104 15.81 4.62 -13.38
CA ALA A 104 14.87 3.65 -12.86
C ALA A 104 13.54 3.78 -13.60
N PRO A 105 13.47 3.40 -14.90
CA PRO A 105 12.24 3.56 -15.67
C PRO A 105 11.07 2.82 -15.02
N LYS A 106 9.86 3.35 -15.22
CA LYS A 106 8.60 2.76 -14.72
C LYS A 106 8.50 1.29 -15.14
N LEU A 107 7.98 0.44 -14.26
CA LEU A 107 7.89 -1.00 -14.49
C LEU A 107 6.67 -1.41 -15.29
N TYR A 108 5.53 -0.78 -15.00
CA TYR A 108 4.22 -1.19 -15.47
C TYR A 108 3.57 -0.14 -16.36
N ARG A 109 3.85 1.13 -16.11
CA ARG A 109 3.22 2.24 -16.84
C ARG A 109 4.06 2.68 -18.03
N THR A 110 3.41 2.84 -19.18
CA THR A 110 4.00 3.38 -20.41
C THR A 110 3.23 4.61 -20.87
N ASP A 111 3.69 5.26 -21.94
CA ASP A 111 2.97 6.38 -22.55
C ASP A 111 1.64 5.92 -23.18
N ASP A 112 1.60 4.69 -23.71
CA ASP A 112 0.41 4.08 -24.31
C ASP A 112 -0.55 3.48 -23.27
N ASP A 113 -0.05 3.06 -22.11
CA ASP A 113 -0.84 2.51 -20.99
C ASP A 113 -0.40 3.12 -19.65
N ARG A 114 -1.04 4.24 -19.31
CA ARG A 114 -0.76 4.98 -18.07
C ARG A 114 -1.24 4.26 -16.80
N ASP A 115 -2.14 3.29 -16.95
CA ASP A 115 -2.74 2.51 -15.88
C ASP A 115 -2.25 1.06 -15.92
N GLY A 116 -1.08 0.79 -16.52
CA GLY A 116 -0.56 -0.56 -16.71
C GLY A 116 -0.30 -1.36 -15.43
N ASP A 117 -0.14 -0.69 -14.29
CA ASP A 117 -0.14 -1.30 -12.95
C ASP A 117 -1.48 -1.95 -12.60
N TRP A 118 -2.59 -1.36 -13.06
CA TRP A 118 -3.96 -1.86 -12.86
C TRP A 118 -4.43 -2.77 -14.00
N ASN A 119 -4.17 -2.36 -15.25
CA ASN A 119 -4.62 -3.07 -16.45
C ASN A 119 -3.92 -4.42 -16.60
N GLY A 120 -2.64 -4.49 -16.26
CA GLY A 120 -1.87 -5.73 -16.31
C GLY A 120 -2.07 -6.67 -15.12
N ALA A 121 -2.82 -6.28 -14.08
CA ALA A 121 -3.03 -7.07 -12.87
C ALA A 121 -3.98 -8.26 -13.11
N VAL A 122 -3.49 -9.26 -13.86
CA VAL A 122 -4.23 -10.45 -14.28
C VAL A 122 -4.08 -11.60 -13.29
N ALA A 123 -5.06 -12.51 -13.29
CA ALA A 123 -5.13 -13.69 -12.41
C ALA A 123 -4.12 -14.79 -12.81
N ASP A 124 -2.83 -14.49 -12.70
CA ASP A 124 -1.73 -15.41 -12.98
C ASP A 124 -0.78 -15.45 -11.78
N PRO A 125 -0.52 -16.62 -11.17
CA PRO A 125 0.43 -16.77 -10.07
C PRO A 125 1.82 -16.17 -10.35
N ALA A 126 2.33 -16.26 -11.58
CA ALA A 126 3.63 -15.69 -11.95
C ALA A 126 3.63 -14.16 -11.91
N VAL A 127 2.49 -13.53 -12.23
CA VAL A 127 2.31 -12.07 -12.16
C VAL A 127 2.22 -11.62 -10.70
N VAL A 128 1.55 -12.39 -9.84
CA VAL A 128 1.50 -12.13 -8.40
C VAL A 128 2.88 -12.25 -7.77
N GLU A 129 3.63 -13.30 -8.11
CA GLU A 129 4.99 -13.51 -7.63
C GLU A 129 5.95 -12.40 -8.08
N ASP A 130 5.88 -11.98 -9.35
CA ASP A 130 6.66 -10.84 -9.85
C ASP A 130 6.33 -9.55 -9.10
N ALA A 131 5.04 -9.24 -8.92
CA ALA A 131 4.63 -8.03 -8.20
C ALA A 131 5.22 -7.98 -6.78
N TRP A 132 5.17 -9.09 -6.04
CA TRP A 132 5.78 -9.16 -4.70
C TRP A 132 7.29 -9.04 -4.73
N ARG A 133 7.97 -9.71 -5.67
CA ARG A 133 9.42 -9.62 -5.81
C ARG A 133 9.86 -8.19 -6.10
N GLN A 134 9.18 -7.51 -7.03
CA GLN A 134 9.49 -6.15 -7.41
C GLN A 134 9.23 -5.19 -6.25
N TRP A 135 8.08 -5.31 -5.58
CA TRP A 135 7.75 -4.50 -4.41
C TRP A 135 8.78 -4.64 -3.28
N ARG A 136 9.16 -5.87 -2.90
CA ARG A 136 10.20 -6.10 -1.88
C ARG A 136 11.56 -5.52 -2.29
N THR A 137 11.92 -5.66 -3.56
CA THR A 137 13.19 -5.11 -4.06
C THR A 137 13.20 -3.58 -3.97
N GLU A 138 12.10 -2.91 -4.30
CA GLU A 138 12.04 -1.45 -4.25
C GLU A 138 11.93 -0.92 -2.81
N THR A 139 11.15 -1.56 -1.93
CA THR A 139 11.10 -1.22 -0.50
C THR A 139 12.47 -1.34 0.17
N GLU A 140 13.22 -2.42 -0.08
CA GLU A 140 14.60 -2.59 0.40
C GLU A 140 15.55 -1.49 -0.11
N ARG A 141 15.36 -1.01 -1.35
CA ARG A 141 16.14 0.10 -1.90
C ARG A 141 15.82 1.41 -1.20
N THR A 142 14.53 1.71 -1.00
CA THR A 142 14.08 2.87 -0.24
C THR A 142 14.67 2.85 1.17
N ASP A 143 14.60 1.72 1.86
CA ASP A 143 15.11 1.59 3.24
C ASP A 143 16.61 1.82 3.32
N ARG A 144 17.39 1.23 2.40
CA ARG A 144 18.84 1.46 2.32
C ARG A 144 19.17 2.91 2.06
N PHE A 145 18.43 3.58 1.18
CA PHE A 145 18.64 5.00 0.91
C PHE A 145 18.36 5.85 2.15
N VAL A 146 17.21 5.64 2.80
CA VAL A 146 16.80 6.40 3.99
C VAL A 146 17.77 6.21 5.16
N ALA A 147 18.28 4.98 5.35
CA ALA A 147 19.29 4.67 6.36
C ALA A 147 20.66 5.31 6.04
N GLY A 148 20.97 5.54 4.76
CA GLY A 148 22.21 6.18 4.31
C GLY A 148 22.21 7.71 4.40
N VAL A 149 21.06 8.34 4.60
CA VAL A 149 20.92 9.80 4.67
C VAL A 149 20.68 10.24 6.11
N ALA A 150 21.59 11.06 6.66
CA ALA A 150 21.49 11.53 8.05
C ALA A 150 20.41 12.61 8.26
N ASP A 151 20.34 13.59 7.36
CA ASP A 151 19.46 14.75 7.50
C ASP A 151 18.18 14.58 6.67
N LEU A 152 17.01 14.62 7.32
CA LEU A 152 15.71 14.61 6.66
C LEU A 152 15.44 15.87 5.81
N GLY A 153 16.23 16.93 6.00
CA GLY A 153 16.25 18.11 5.15
C GLY A 153 16.99 17.94 3.82
N THR A 154 17.59 16.77 3.56
CA THR A 154 18.32 16.51 2.31
C THR A 154 17.40 16.67 1.11
N THR A 155 17.80 17.52 0.17
CA THR A 155 17.06 17.78 -1.06
C THR A 155 17.23 16.64 -2.07
N ASN A 156 16.17 16.36 -2.83
CA ASN A 156 16.12 15.42 -3.94
C ASN A 156 17.19 15.70 -5.02
N ALA A 157 17.41 14.75 -5.93
CA ALA A 157 18.47 14.80 -6.94
C ALA A 157 18.18 15.77 -8.12
N GLY A 158 17.29 16.75 -7.95
CA GLY A 158 16.93 17.75 -8.97
C GLY A 158 15.98 17.25 -10.06
N PHE A 159 15.46 16.02 -9.93
CA PHE A 159 14.35 15.52 -10.73
C PHE A 159 13.12 15.34 -9.83
N SER A 160 12.00 15.97 -10.19
CA SER A 160 10.71 15.73 -9.56
C SER A 160 9.59 16.01 -10.56
N ASP A 161 8.66 15.06 -10.70
CA ASP A 161 7.31 15.23 -11.23
C ASP A 161 6.27 15.48 -10.11
N LEU A 162 6.70 15.48 -8.84
CA LEU A 162 5.95 15.94 -7.68
C LEU A 162 6.23 17.43 -7.44
N GLY A 163 5.32 18.30 -7.88
CA GLY A 163 5.43 19.76 -7.73
C GLY A 163 4.81 20.53 -8.89
N ALA A 164 4.58 21.84 -8.71
CA ALA A 164 4.03 22.70 -9.76
C ALA A 164 4.99 22.95 -10.93
N GLU A 165 6.30 22.79 -10.70
CA GLU A 165 7.38 23.02 -11.67
C GLU A 165 8.23 21.75 -11.78
N PRO A 166 8.56 21.27 -13.00
CA PRO A 166 9.53 20.19 -13.18
C PRO A 166 10.86 20.51 -12.51
N GLY A 167 11.34 19.63 -11.63
CA GLY A 167 12.60 19.85 -10.89
C GLY A 167 12.45 20.65 -9.59
N GLY A 168 11.24 20.73 -9.02
CA GLY A 168 11.02 21.27 -7.68
C GLY A 168 11.92 20.62 -6.62
N GLN A 169 12.46 21.43 -5.71
CA GLN A 169 13.25 20.96 -4.58
C GLN A 169 12.32 20.34 -3.53
N LEU A 170 12.43 19.03 -3.34
CA LEU A 170 11.73 18.29 -2.29
C LEU A 170 12.74 17.83 -1.25
N GLN A 171 12.38 17.92 0.04
CA GLN A 171 13.21 17.35 1.09
C GLN A 171 12.80 15.90 1.36
N LEU A 172 13.73 15.09 1.86
CA LEU A 172 13.47 13.70 2.21
C LEU A 172 12.26 13.56 3.15
N ARG A 173 12.09 14.46 4.13
CA ARG A 173 10.90 14.49 5.02
C ARG A 173 9.58 14.57 4.24
N ASP A 174 9.53 15.40 3.21
CA ASP A 174 8.30 15.68 2.45
C ASP A 174 7.94 14.45 1.61
N VAL A 175 8.96 13.85 0.99
CA VAL A 175 8.78 12.63 0.19
C VAL A 175 8.38 11.44 1.06
N LEU A 176 8.98 11.27 2.24
CA LEU A 176 8.59 10.20 3.17
C LEU A 176 7.16 10.40 3.69
N ALA A 177 6.77 11.61 4.05
CA ALA A 177 5.41 11.92 4.46
C ALA A 177 4.40 11.64 3.33
N ALA A 178 4.74 12.00 2.10
CA ALA A 178 3.92 11.68 0.93
C ALA A 178 3.80 10.16 0.72
N HIS A 179 4.89 9.42 0.87
CA HIS A 179 4.92 7.96 0.77
C HIS A 179 3.99 7.31 1.81
N VAL A 180 4.08 7.73 3.08
CA VAL A 180 3.20 7.24 4.15
C VAL A 180 1.73 7.51 3.81
N ASN A 181 1.42 8.71 3.31
CA ASN A 181 0.06 9.06 2.91
C ASN A 181 -0.46 8.18 1.76
N GLU A 182 0.40 7.87 0.79
CA GLU A 182 0.03 7.04 -0.35
C GLU A 182 -0.29 5.61 0.09
N TYR A 183 0.56 5.02 0.93
CA TYR A 183 0.31 3.73 1.55
C TYR A 183 -0.97 3.73 2.41
N ALA A 184 -1.16 4.72 3.28
CA ALA A 184 -2.33 4.82 4.15
C ALA A 184 -3.63 4.89 3.33
N ARG A 185 -3.65 5.74 2.30
CA ARG A 185 -4.77 5.88 1.35
C ARG A 185 -5.09 4.54 0.68
N HIS A 186 -4.06 3.81 0.26
CA HIS A 186 -4.23 2.54 -0.43
C HIS A 186 -4.56 1.36 0.48
N CYS A 187 -4.17 1.38 1.75
CA CYS A 187 -4.65 0.44 2.76
C CYS A 187 -6.16 0.57 2.97
N GLY A 188 -6.69 1.80 3.04
CA GLY A 188 -8.15 2.01 3.11
C GLY A 188 -8.90 1.49 1.89
N HIS A 189 -8.31 1.57 0.68
CA HIS A 189 -8.88 0.91 -0.49
C HIS A 189 -8.80 -0.62 -0.41
N ALA A 190 -7.68 -1.15 0.10
CA ALA A 190 -7.46 -2.58 0.26
C ALA A 190 -8.50 -3.21 1.20
N ASP A 191 -8.94 -2.49 2.24
CA ASP A 191 -10.00 -2.93 3.15
C ASP A 191 -11.30 -3.25 2.41
N LEU A 192 -11.80 -2.31 1.59
CA LEU A 192 -13.03 -2.52 0.84
C LEU A 192 -12.89 -3.61 -0.23
N LEU A 193 -11.74 -3.67 -0.90
CA LEU A 193 -11.47 -4.73 -1.88
C LEU A 193 -11.46 -6.10 -1.20
N ARG A 194 -10.84 -6.19 -0.03
CA ARG A 194 -10.72 -7.44 0.73
C ARG A 194 -12.06 -7.88 1.29
N GLU A 195 -12.84 -6.97 1.86
CA GLU A 195 -14.19 -7.27 2.35
C GLU A 195 -15.08 -7.85 1.25
N CYS A 196 -15.02 -7.30 0.03
CA CYS A 196 -15.76 -7.85 -1.11
C CYS A 196 -15.22 -9.20 -1.63
N ILE A 197 -13.99 -9.59 -1.30
CA ILE A 197 -13.41 -10.87 -1.73
C ILE A 197 -13.86 -12.01 -0.82
N ASP A 198 -13.79 -11.81 0.50
CA ASP A 198 -13.97 -12.87 1.49
C ASP A 198 -14.61 -12.42 2.82
N GLY A 199 -15.14 -11.20 2.89
CA GLY A 199 -15.85 -10.67 4.07
C GLY A 199 -14.95 -10.22 5.22
N ARG A 200 -13.62 -10.20 5.03
CA ARG A 200 -12.68 -9.69 6.03
C ARG A 200 -12.66 -8.17 6.00
N VAL A 201 -12.94 -7.55 7.14
CA VAL A 201 -13.05 -6.09 7.26
C VAL A 201 -11.70 -5.41 7.50
N GLY A 202 -11.67 -4.10 7.27
CA GLY A 202 -10.52 -3.24 7.54
C GLY A 202 -10.22 -3.03 9.02
N GLN A 203 -8.95 -2.75 9.32
CA GLN A 203 -8.43 -2.32 10.62
C GLN A 203 -7.28 -1.35 10.39
#